data_AF-A0A810LB63-F1
#
_entry.id   AF-A0A810LB63-F1
#
_cell.length_a   1.000
_cell.length_b   1.000
_cell.length_c   1.000
_cell.angle_alpha   90.00
_cell.angle_beta   90.00
_cell.angle_gamma   90.00
#
_symmetry.space_group_name_H-M   'P 1'
#
loop_
_entity.id
_entity.type
_entity.pdbx_description
1 polymer ?
#
loop_
_entity_poly.entity_id
_entity_poly.type
_entity_poly.pdbx_seq_one_letter_code
_entity_poly.pdbx_strand_id
1 'polypeptide(L)' 'MTARAARVARAGRCADCERGWRHCHGTLVRHPDGSQECLADAACTGGAAEHLLVVDCVEVACRCAWAPAP' A
#
# COMPACT_ATOMS: atom_id res chain seq x y z
N MET A 1 -21.77 16.51 -28.88
CA MET A 1 -20.86 15.35 -28.78
C MET A 1 -20.00 15.50 -27.53
N THR A 2 -20.48 15.07 -26.36
CA THR A 2 -19.68 15.06 -25.12
C THR A 2 -19.53 13.62 -24.68
N ALA A 3 -18.32 13.08 -24.82
CA ALA A 3 -17.97 11.76 -24.32
C ALA A 3 -18.00 11.82 -22.77
N ARG A 4 -19.02 11.21 -22.17
CA ARG A 4 -19.11 11.03 -20.72
C ARG A 4 -18.06 9.99 -20.33
N ALA A 5 -17.00 10.42 -19.65
CA ALA A 5 -16.05 9.52 -19.02
C ALA A 5 -16.82 8.52 -18.14
N ALA A 6 -16.83 7.26 -18.55
CA ALA A 6 -17.46 6.19 -17.80
C ALA A 6 -16.68 6.01 -16.49
N ARG A 7 -17.26 6.46 -15.37
CA ARG A 7 -16.78 6.07 -14.05
C ARG A 7 -16.95 4.56 -13.96
N VAL A 8 -15.83 3.83 -13.91
CA VAL A 8 -15.83 2.40 -13.63
C VAL A 8 -16.42 2.22 -12.23
N ALA A 9 -17.64 1.67 -12.16
CA ALA A 9 -18.26 1.31 -10.90
C ALA A 9 -17.44 0.18 -10.27
N ARG A 10 -16.82 0.43 -9.11
CA ARG A 10 -16.18 -0.61 -8.29
C ARG A 10 -17.29 -1.56 -7.83
N ALA A 11 -17.37 -2.76 -8.40
CA ALA A 11 -18.30 -3.80 -7.97
C ALA A 11 -18.00 -4.17 -6.51
N GLY A 12 -18.99 -3.98 -5.62
CA GLY A 12 -19.01 -4.46 -4.24
C GLY A 12 -17.91 -3.92 -3.32
N ARG A 13 -18.27 -3.17 -2.28
CA ARG A 13 -17.36 -3.02 -1.14
C ARG A 13 -17.17 -4.41 -0.51
N CYS A 14 -15.93 -4.85 -0.28
CA CYS A 14 -15.70 -6.08 0.49
C CYS A 14 -16.14 -5.88 1.94
N ALA A 15 -16.35 -6.98 2.69
CA ALA A 15 -16.78 -6.93 4.09
C ALA A 15 -15.87 -6.02 4.95
N ASP A 16 -14.58 -5.93 4.64
CA ASP A 16 -13.63 -5.08 5.34
C ASP A 16 -13.81 -3.58 5.02
N CYS A 17 -14.12 -3.26 3.76
CA CYS A 17 -14.49 -1.90 3.35
C CYS A 17 -15.84 -1.45 3.97
N GLU A 18 -16.76 -2.38 4.20
CA GLU A 18 -18.03 -2.10 4.89
C GLU A 18 -17.84 -1.89 6.39
N ARG A 19 -16.80 -2.47 6.99
CA ARG A 19 -16.43 -2.30 8.40
C ARG A 19 -15.69 -0.98 8.70
N GLY A 20 -15.53 -0.10 7.70
CA GLY A 20 -14.87 1.19 7.87
C GLY A 20 -13.37 1.09 8.15
N TRP A 21 -12.76 -0.06 7.85
CA TRP A 21 -11.33 -0.27 8.04
C TRP A 21 -10.52 0.59 7.06
N ARG A 22 -9.59 1.38 7.62
CA ARG A 22 -8.66 2.22 6.85
C ARG A 22 -7.46 1.36 6.43
N HIS A 23 -7.68 0.43 5.51
CA HIS A 23 -6.62 -0.43 4.98
C HIS A 23 -6.19 0.02 3.58
N CYS A 24 -4.88 0.09 3.39
CA CYS A 24 -4.26 0.16 2.07
C CYS A 24 -4.15 -1.31 1.60
N HIS A 25 -4.73 -1.67 0.46
CA HIS A 25 -4.50 -3.01 -0.14
C HIS A 25 -3.15 -3.09 -0.89
N GLY A 26 -2.25 -2.15 -0.62
CA GLY A 26 -0.92 -2.16 -1.19
C GLY A 26 0.00 -3.16 -0.51
N THR A 27 1.19 -3.29 -1.06
CA THR A 27 2.30 -3.98 -0.40
C THR A 27 2.94 -3.00 0.57
N LEU A 28 3.03 -3.38 1.85
CA LEU A 28 3.82 -2.65 2.84
C LEU A 28 5.27 -3.14 2.78
N VAL A 29 6.20 -2.24 2.48
CA VAL A 29 7.63 -2.54 2.55
C VAL A 29 8.16 -2.11 3.90
N ARG A 30 8.89 -2.99 4.59
CA ARG A 30 9.64 -2.68 5.81
C ARG A 30 11.10 -2.40 5.49
N HIS A 31 11.59 -1.27 5.97
CA HIS A 31 12.98 -0.87 5.80
C HIS A 31 13.84 -1.26 7.02
N PRO A 32 15.18 -1.31 6.87
CA PRO A 32 16.08 -1.73 7.94
C PRO A 32 16.10 -0.75 9.12
N ASP A 33 15.79 0.52 8.87
CA ASP A 33 15.66 1.57 9.90
C ASP A 33 14.31 1.51 10.66
N GLY A 34 13.45 0.54 10.32
CA GLY A 34 12.13 0.36 10.91
C GLY A 34 11.04 1.19 10.25
N SER A 35 11.37 2.06 9.30
CA SER A 35 10.37 2.80 8.52
C SER A 35 9.55 1.84 7.63
N GLN A 36 8.33 2.26 7.29
CA GLN A 36 7.38 1.46 6.51
C GLN A 36 6.77 2.30 5.40
N GLU A 37 6.61 1.71 4.21
CA GLU A 37 6.08 2.39 3.03
C GLU A 37 4.98 1.54 2.35
N CYS A 38 3.76 2.08 2.17
CA CYS A 38 2.76 1.46 1.30
C CYS A 38 3.10 1.79 -0.16
N LEU A 39 3.47 0.80 -0.96
CA LEU A 39 3.81 1.02 -2.37
C LEU A 39 2.62 1.46 -3.24
N ALA A 40 1.38 1.30 -2.75
CA ALA A 40 0.18 1.72 -3.46
C ALA A 40 -0.25 3.17 -3.15
N ASP A 41 0.12 3.70 -1.99
CA ASP A 41 -0.28 5.05 -1.55
C ASP A 41 0.72 5.63 -0.55
N ALA A 42 1.44 6.67 -0.95
CA ALA A 42 2.40 7.36 -0.09
C ALA A 42 1.74 8.11 1.08
N ALA A 43 0.44 8.42 1.01
CA ALA A 43 -0.32 9.01 2.10
C ALA A 43 -0.90 7.96 3.07
N CYS A 44 -0.63 6.68 2.84
CA CYS A 44 -1.03 5.62 3.76
C CYS A 44 -0.39 5.81 5.13
N THR A 45 -1.20 5.72 6.18
CA THR A 45 -0.75 5.75 7.57
C THR A 45 -0.97 4.41 8.29
N GLY A 46 -1.26 3.35 7.55
CA GLY A 46 -1.49 2.00 8.08
C GLY A 46 -0.17 1.25 8.28
N GLY A 47 -0.12 0.35 9.26
CA GLY A 47 1.02 -0.53 9.52
C GLY A 47 0.75 -1.96 9.05
N ALA A 48 1.51 -2.91 9.58
CA ALA A 48 1.46 -4.31 9.14
C ALA A 48 0.09 -4.98 9.36
N ALA A 49 -0.68 -4.58 10.38
CA ALA A 49 -2.02 -5.11 10.61
C ALA A 49 -3.02 -4.68 9.54
N GLU A 50 -2.74 -3.56 8.87
CA GLU A 50 -3.57 -2.95 7.85
C GLU A 50 -3.25 -3.41 6.42
N HIS A 51 -2.19 -4.18 6.23
CA HIS A 51 -1.71 -4.61 4.92
C HIS A 51 -1.74 -6.12 4.80
N LEU A 52 -2.35 -6.62 3.71
CA LEU A 52 -2.42 -8.05 3.43
C LEU A 52 -1.06 -8.66 3.09
N LEU A 53 -0.17 -7.85 2.52
CA LEU A 53 1.17 -8.25 2.15
C LEU A 53 2.18 -7.28 2.76
N VAL A 54 3.04 -7.83 3.61
CA VAL A 54 4.17 -7.15 4.21
C VAL A 54 5.43 -7.87 3.73
N VAL A 55 6.36 -7.13 3.16
CA VAL A 55 7.64 -7.65 2.66
C VAL A 55 8.80 -6.81 3.18
N ASP A 56 9.95 -7.42 3.38
CA ASP A 56 11.15 -6.67 3.75
C ASP A 56 11.80 -6.07 2.50
N CYS A 57 12.41 -4.88 2.61
CA CYS A 57 12.94 -4.17 1.45
C CYS A 57 14.03 -4.94 0.68
N VAL A 58 14.69 -5.89 1.36
CA VAL A 58 15.70 -6.78 0.79
C VAL A 58 15.09 -7.75 -0.22
N GLU A 59 13.85 -8.18 -0.02
CA GLU A 59 13.14 -9.14 -0.88
C GLU A 59 12.75 -8.51 -2.22
N VAL A 60 12.62 -7.18 -2.27
CA VAL A 60 12.25 -6.42 -3.47
C VAL A 60 13.43 -5.67 -4.10
N ALA A 61 14.67 -6.02 -3.71
CA ALA A 61 15.90 -5.40 -4.22
C ALA A 61 15.94 -3.87 -4.09
N CYS A 62 15.36 -3.33 -3.00
CA CYS A 62 15.30 -1.90 -2.77
C CYS A 62 16.70 -1.31 -2.52
N ARG A 63 16.93 -0.04 -2.91
CA ARG A 63 18.28 0.55 -2.81
C ARG A 63 18.82 0.66 -1.38
N CYS A 64 17.91 0.88 -0.44
CA CYS A 64 18.24 1.01 0.97
C CYS A 64 18.75 -0.30 1.60
N ALA A 65 18.58 -1.44 0.94
CA ALA A 65 19.13 -2.71 1.40
C ALA A 65 20.66 -2.82 1.19
N TRP A 66 21.23 -2.07 0.24
CA TRP A 66 22.66 -2.12 -0.10
C TRP A 66 23.41 -0.81 0.14
N ALA A 67 22.70 0.31 0.13
CA ALA A 67 23.20 1.62 0.52
C ALA A 67 22.16 2.29 1.41
N PRO A 68 22.16 2.01 2.73
CA PRO A 68 21.32 2.77 3.66
C PRO A 68 21.66 4.25 3.52
N ALA A 69 20.66 5.13 3.69
CA ALA A 69 20.91 6.56 3.74
C ALA A 69 21.93 6.85 4.88
N PRO A 70 22.81 7.86 4.71
CA PRO A 70 23.83 8.18 5.70
C PRO A 70 23.25 8.57 7.06
#